data_AF-A0A1Q9K0N5-F1
#
_entry.id   AF-A0A1Q9K0N5-F1
#
_cell.length_a   1.000
_cell.length_b   1.000
_cell.length_c   1.000
_cell.angle_alpha   90.00
_cell.angle_beta   90.00
_cell.angle_gamma   90.00
#
_symmetry.space_group_name_H-M   'P 1'
#
loop_
_entity.id
_entity.type
_entity.pdbx_description
1 polymer ?
#
loop_
_entity_poly.entity_id
_entity_poly.type
_entity_poly.pdbx_seq_one_letter_code
_entity_poly.pdbx_strand_id
1 'polypeptide(L)'
;MKLLSDFIHFKEQILRQVDECRLFTANYPLLIEHILREAKMYRAILMEIIYHKSVSRKKLGNMEDFWNRIMMEHALFIRGLLDPTQEQLIETADQYAKEYKELLADHVLREANHYIRLLETEEEG
;
A
#
# COMPACT_ATOMS: atom_id res chain seq x y z
N MET A 1 18.53 -5.93 11.42
CA MET A 1 17.29 -6.33 10.72
C MET A 1 16.48 -7.43 11.40
N LYS A 2 16.93 -8.04 12.51
CA LYS A 2 16.23 -9.16 13.18
C LYS A 2 14.81 -8.78 13.64
N LEU A 3 14.66 -7.71 14.43
CA LEU A 3 13.37 -7.28 14.99
C LEU A 3 12.29 -7.07 13.91
N LEU A 4 12.63 -6.39 12.82
CA LEU A 4 11.69 -6.14 11.72
C LEU A 4 11.31 -7.44 10.98
N SER A 5 12.26 -8.36 10.83
CA SER A 5 11.99 -9.66 10.19
C SER A 5 11.09 -10.52 11.08
N ASP A 6 11.33 -10.51 12.38
CA ASP A 6 10.51 -11.20 13.37
C ASP A 6 9.09 -10.60 13.42
N PHE A 7 8.95 -9.26 13.31
CA PHE A 7 7.65 -8.59 13.22
C PHE A 7 6.86 -8.98 11.97
N ILE A 8 7.52 -8.98 10.80
CA ILE A 8 6.91 -9.43 9.54
C ILE A 8 6.44 -10.88 9.68
N HIS A 9 7.30 -11.76 10.18
CA HIS A 9 6.95 -13.16 10.37
C HIS A 9 5.76 -13.33 11.33
N PHE A 10 5.76 -12.60 12.45
CA PHE A 10 4.65 -12.60 13.40
C PHE A 10 3.33 -12.20 12.73
N LYS A 11 3.30 -11.10 11.99
CA LYS A 11 2.10 -10.63 11.29
C LYS A 11 1.65 -11.59 10.19
N GLU A 12 2.56 -12.24 9.48
CA GLU A 12 2.23 -13.30 8.50
C GLU A 12 1.55 -14.51 9.17
N GLN A 13 2.04 -14.92 10.35
CA GLN A 13 1.39 -15.99 11.12
C GLN A 13 0.00 -15.58 11.61
N ILE A 14 -0.16 -14.36 12.11
CA ILE A 14 -1.47 -13.83 12.54
C ILE A 14 -2.46 -13.82 11.38
N LEU A 15 -2.07 -13.29 10.21
CA LEU A 15 -2.92 -13.26 9.02
C LEU A 15 -3.36 -14.67 8.63
N ARG A 16 -2.42 -15.61 8.53
CA ARG A 16 -2.71 -17.01 8.22
C ARG A 16 -3.70 -17.63 9.21
N GLN A 17 -3.54 -17.39 10.51
CA GLN A 17 -4.48 -17.93 11.50
C GLN A 17 -5.87 -17.29 11.42
N VAL A 18 -5.96 -16.00 11.05
CA VAL A 18 -7.24 -15.34 10.80
C VAL A 18 -7.93 -15.93 9.57
N ASP A 19 -7.20 -16.08 8.45
CA ASP A 19 -7.73 -16.63 7.19
C ASP A 19 -8.20 -18.08 7.33
N GLU A 20 -7.54 -18.86 8.18
CA GLU A 20 -7.90 -20.25 8.49
C GLU A 20 -8.90 -20.35 9.67
N CYS A 21 -9.49 -19.23 10.11
CA CYS A 21 -10.47 -19.14 11.20
C CYS A 21 -10.01 -19.75 12.53
N ARG A 22 -8.70 -19.78 12.78
CA ARG A 22 -8.07 -20.26 14.02
C ARG A 22 -7.79 -19.17 15.03
N LEU A 23 -7.74 -17.91 14.59
CA LEU A 23 -7.55 -16.75 15.44
C LEU A 23 -8.63 -15.72 15.14
N PHE A 24 -9.34 -15.28 16.18
CA PHE A 24 -10.35 -14.23 16.08
C PHE A 24 -9.81 -12.93 16.67
N THR A 25 -10.02 -11.83 15.97
CA THR A 25 -9.54 -10.50 16.35
C THR A 25 -10.49 -9.43 15.81
N ALA A 26 -10.46 -8.25 16.40
CA ALA A 26 -11.17 -7.08 15.89
C ALA A 26 -10.46 -6.44 14.68
N ASN A 27 -9.23 -6.87 14.36
CA ASN A 27 -8.52 -6.38 13.18
C ASN A 27 -9.06 -7.02 11.91
N TYR A 28 -9.44 -6.20 10.92
CA TYR A 28 -9.73 -6.67 9.57
C TYR A 28 -8.53 -7.44 8.98
N PRO A 29 -8.72 -8.55 8.24
CA PRO A 29 -7.62 -9.23 7.54
C PRO A 29 -6.81 -8.27 6.66
N LEU A 30 -7.52 -7.38 5.95
CA LEU A 30 -6.90 -6.33 5.12
C LEU A 30 -6.00 -5.39 5.92
N LEU A 31 -6.33 -5.06 7.17
CA LEU A 31 -5.49 -4.22 8.03
C LEU A 31 -4.18 -4.95 8.41
N ILE A 32 -4.23 -6.27 8.59
CA ILE A 32 -3.02 -7.05 8.89
C ILE A 32 -2.12 -7.12 7.64
N GLU A 33 -2.70 -7.37 6.47
CA GLU A 33 -1.98 -7.32 5.20
C GLU A 33 -1.37 -5.93 4.92
N HIS A 34 -2.11 -4.87 5.23
CA HIS A 34 -1.68 -3.49 5.07
C HIS A 34 -0.39 -3.23 5.86
N ILE A 35 -0.40 -3.54 7.16
CA ILE A 35 0.78 -3.39 8.04
C ILE A 35 1.96 -4.25 7.54
N LEU A 36 1.68 -5.44 6.97
CA LEU A 36 2.70 -6.27 6.35
C LEU A 36 3.35 -5.61 5.13
N ARG A 37 2.56 -4.95 4.28
CA ARG A 37 3.07 -4.21 3.11
C ARG A 37 4.00 -3.08 3.55
N GLU A 38 3.61 -2.30 4.56
CA GLU A 38 4.44 -1.22 5.13
C GLU A 38 5.75 -1.74 5.73
N ALA A 39 5.68 -2.81 6.54
CA ALA A 39 6.87 -3.39 7.14
C ALA A 39 7.85 -3.95 6.10
N LYS A 40 7.33 -4.57 5.03
CA LYS A 40 8.12 -5.06 3.91
C LYS A 40 8.77 -3.90 3.12
N MET A 41 8.04 -2.80 2.90
CA MET A 41 8.59 -1.58 2.30
C MET A 41 9.71 -0.98 3.16
N TYR A 42 9.47 -0.81 4.46
CA TYR A 42 10.48 -0.31 5.39
C TYR A 42 11.75 -1.18 5.39
N ARG A 43 11.58 -2.51 5.37
CA ARG A 43 12.70 -3.45 5.23
C ARG A 43 13.48 -3.23 3.94
N ALA A 44 12.79 -3.07 2.81
CA ALA A 44 13.42 -2.84 1.53
C ALA A 44 14.24 -1.52 1.54
N ILE A 45 13.69 -0.44 2.09
CA ILE A 45 14.39 0.85 2.22
C ILE A 45 15.65 0.71 3.08
N LEU A 46 15.57 0.02 4.23
CA LEU A 46 16.74 -0.20 5.08
C LEU A 46 17.84 -1.01 4.38
N MET A 47 17.48 -2.04 3.62
CA MET A 47 18.45 -2.83 2.85
C MET A 47 19.15 -1.94 1.80
N GLU A 48 18.39 -1.09 1.11
CA GLU A 48 18.98 -0.13 0.15
C GLU A 48 19.97 0.82 0.81
N ILE A 49 19.61 1.40 1.95
CA ILE A 49 20.48 2.34 2.67
C ILE A 49 21.76 1.64 3.14
N ILE A 50 21.63 0.43 3.71
CA ILE A 50 22.75 -0.31 4.29
C ILE A 50 23.72 -0.79 3.19
N TYR A 51 23.22 -1.30 2.07
CA TYR A 51 24.06 -1.93 1.05
C TYR A 51 24.42 -1.01 -0.12
N HIS A 52 23.56 -0.08 -0.51
CA HIS A 52 23.73 0.75 -1.72
C HIS A 52 24.03 2.22 -1.43
N LYS A 53 24.02 2.65 -0.16
CA LYS A 53 24.33 4.02 0.34
C LYS A 53 23.55 5.17 -0.32
N SER A 54 22.59 4.88 -1.18
CA SER A 54 21.73 5.87 -1.86
C SER A 54 20.40 5.24 -2.25
N VAL A 55 19.32 6.02 -2.15
CA VAL A 55 18.00 5.60 -2.59
C VAL A 55 17.83 6.02 -4.06
N SER A 56 17.68 5.04 -4.95
CA SER A 56 17.51 5.32 -6.39
C SER A 56 16.22 6.10 -6.66
N ARG A 57 16.33 7.17 -7.49
CA ARG A 57 15.20 8.01 -7.92
C ARG A 57 14.14 7.24 -8.70
N LYS A 58 14.53 6.15 -9.40
CA LYS A 58 13.61 5.26 -10.12
C LYS A 58 12.59 4.55 -9.20
N LYS A 59 12.84 4.47 -7.88
CA LYS A 59 11.88 3.91 -6.92
C LYS A 59 10.82 4.90 -6.43
N LEU A 60 10.89 6.20 -6.78
CA LEU A 60 9.86 7.16 -6.39
C LEU A 60 8.51 6.93 -7.10
N GLY A 61 8.48 6.46 -8.35
CA GLY A 61 7.23 6.12 -9.04
C GLY A 61 6.45 5.04 -8.30
N ASN A 62 7.14 3.94 -7.96
CA ASN A 62 6.60 2.87 -7.12
C ASN A 62 6.16 3.32 -5.71
N MET A 63 6.61 4.48 -5.21
CA MET A 63 6.15 5.00 -3.91
C MET A 63 4.80 5.70 -4.03
N GLU A 64 4.51 6.36 -5.15
CA GLU A 64 3.21 7.02 -5.35
C GLU A 64 2.09 5.99 -5.31
N ASP A 65 2.18 4.93 -6.11
CA ASP A 65 1.20 3.83 -6.11
C ASP A 65 1.09 3.14 -4.75
N PHE A 66 2.23 2.88 -4.11
CA PHE A 66 2.24 2.29 -2.79
C PHE A 66 1.43 3.14 -1.81
N TRP A 67 1.74 4.43 -1.70
CA TRP A 67 1.10 5.30 -0.72
C TRP A 67 -0.35 5.64 -1.09
N ASN A 68 -0.69 5.80 -2.37
CA ASN A 68 -2.09 5.97 -2.79
C ASN A 68 -2.95 4.78 -2.36
N ARG A 69 -2.43 3.55 -2.50
CA ARG A 69 -3.10 2.35 -1.99
C ARG A 69 -3.22 2.34 -0.47
N ILE A 70 -2.14 2.62 0.26
CA ILE A 70 -2.15 2.66 1.73
C ILE A 70 -3.17 3.71 2.23
N MET A 71 -3.21 4.90 1.63
CA MET A 71 -4.14 5.95 2.04
C MET A 71 -5.59 5.63 1.68
N MET A 72 -5.85 4.99 0.54
CA MET A 72 -7.18 4.44 0.22
C MET A 72 -7.62 3.44 1.31
N GLU A 73 -6.75 2.51 1.69
CA GLU A 73 -7.04 1.52 2.72
C GLU A 73 -7.27 2.18 4.10
N HIS A 74 -6.51 3.22 4.46
CA HIS A 74 -6.76 4.01 5.68
C HIS A 74 -8.15 4.64 5.69
N ALA A 75 -8.59 5.24 4.58
CA ALA A 75 -9.92 5.83 4.48
C ALA A 75 -11.01 4.76 4.70
N LEU A 76 -10.84 3.56 4.13
CA LEU A 76 -11.74 2.43 4.36
C LEU A 76 -11.72 1.95 5.83
N PHE A 77 -10.56 1.93 6.48
CA PHE A 77 -10.46 1.56 7.90
C PHE A 77 -11.14 2.58 8.80
N ILE A 78 -10.99 3.87 8.54
CA ILE A 78 -11.71 4.94 9.25
C ILE A 78 -13.22 4.71 9.08
N ARG A 79 -13.69 4.56 7.84
CA ARG A 79 -15.10 4.26 7.54
C ARG A 79 -15.61 3.01 8.26
N GLY A 80 -14.79 1.98 8.38
CA GLY A 80 -15.15 0.71 9.01
C GLY A 80 -15.12 0.73 10.55
N LEU A 81 -14.52 1.76 11.17
CA LEU A 81 -14.34 1.85 12.63
C LEU A 81 -15.15 2.98 13.28
N LEU A 82 -15.75 3.86 12.48
CA LEU A 82 -16.68 4.88 12.97
C LEU A 82 -17.97 4.26 13.51
N ASP A 83 -18.59 4.93 14.48
CA ASP A 83 -19.92 4.56 14.92
C ASP A 83 -20.92 4.76 13.76
N PRO A 84 -21.87 3.82 13.53
CA PRO A 84 -22.81 3.93 12.41
C PRO A 84 -23.68 5.20 12.40
N THR A 85 -23.80 5.90 13.53
CA THR A 85 -24.53 7.20 13.59
C THR A 85 -23.72 8.38 13.04
N GLN A 86 -22.43 8.21 12.77
CA GLN A 86 -21.54 9.25 12.26
C GLN A 86 -21.58 9.36 10.73
N GLU A 87 -22.79 9.50 10.16
CA GLU A 87 -23.05 9.47 8.71
C GLU A 87 -22.13 10.40 7.91
N GLN A 88 -21.98 11.66 8.33
CA GLN A 88 -21.14 12.65 7.63
C GLN A 88 -19.66 12.24 7.56
N LEU A 89 -19.14 11.61 8.62
CA LEU A 89 -17.74 11.16 8.66
C LEU A 89 -17.55 9.89 7.82
N ILE A 90 -18.55 9.02 7.77
CA ILE A 90 -18.57 7.84 6.89
C ILE A 90 -18.53 8.29 5.43
N GLU A 91 -19.39 9.24 5.04
CA GLU A 91 -19.42 9.81 3.68
C GLU A 91 -18.08 10.46 3.31
N THR A 92 -17.47 11.19 4.25
CA THR A 92 -16.16 11.82 4.06
C THR A 92 -15.07 10.77 3.83
N ALA A 93 -15.07 9.70 4.62
CA ALA A 93 -14.11 8.62 4.46
C ALA A 93 -14.30 7.83 3.15
N ASP A 94 -15.54 7.59 2.73
CA ASP A 94 -15.85 6.98 1.43
C ASP A 94 -15.37 7.86 0.26
N GLN A 95 -15.52 9.18 0.37
CA GLN A 95 -15.04 10.14 -0.63
C GLN A 95 -13.51 10.11 -0.73
N TYR A 96 -12.77 10.08 0.39
CA TYR A 96 -11.32 9.92 0.35
C TYR A 96 -10.88 8.59 -0.25
N ALA A 97 -11.54 7.48 0.09
CA ALA A 97 -11.24 6.18 -0.50
C ALA A 97 -11.41 6.21 -2.03
N LYS A 98 -12.45 6.90 -2.53
CA LYS A 98 -12.67 7.11 -3.96
C LYS A 98 -11.55 7.94 -4.60
N GLU A 99 -11.17 9.07 -4.00
CA GLU A 99 -10.13 9.96 -4.54
C GLU A 99 -8.78 9.25 -4.67
N TYR A 100 -8.35 8.51 -3.64
CA TYR A 100 -7.11 7.73 -3.73
C TYR A 100 -7.17 6.60 -4.76
N LYS A 101 -8.35 6.00 -4.97
CA LYS A 101 -8.55 5.01 -6.02
C LYS A 101 -8.43 5.63 -7.42
N GLU A 102 -8.91 6.86 -7.60
CA GLU A 102 -8.75 7.62 -8.84
C GLU A 102 -7.27 7.96 -9.09
N LEU A 103 -6.52 8.36 -8.05
CA LEU A 103 -5.08 8.61 -8.16
C LEU A 103 -4.27 7.36 -8.54
N LEU A 104 -4.64 6.18 -8.03
CA LEU A 104 -4.05 4.90 -8.45
C LEU A 104 -4.27 4.64 -9.94
N ALA A 105 -5.51 4.85 -10.42
CA ALA A 105 -5.82 4.63 -11.82
C ALA A 105 -5.08 5.62 -12.74
N ASP A 106 -5.00 6.89 -12.33
CA ASP A 106 -4.27 7.94 -13.06
C ASP A 106 -2.77 7.61 -13.18
N HIS A 107 -2.12 7.18 -12.10
CA HIS A 107 -0.71 6.81 -12.14
C HIS A 107 -0.43 5.68 -13.15
N VAL A 108 -1.24 4.60 -13.11
CA VAL A 108 -1.13 3.48 -14.07
C VAL A 108 -1.28 3.96 -15.52
N LEU A 109 -2.23 4.86 -15.78
CA LEU A 109 -2.42 5.43 -17.11
C LEU A 109 -1.22 6.30 -17.54
N ARG A 110 -0.66 7.11 -16.63
CA ARG A 110 0.53 7.93 -16.92
C ARG A 110 1.74 7.08 -17.23
N GLU A 111 1.98 6.00 -16.48
CA GLU A 111 3.09 5.09 -16.75
C GLU A 111 2.91 4.36 -18.09
N ALA A 112 1.72 3.82 -18.38
CA ALA A 112 1.44 3.16 -19.66
C ALA A 112 1.68 4.10 -20.85
N ASN A 113 1.20 5.34 -20.77
CA ASN A 113 1.42 6.36 -21.80
C ASN A 113 2.90 6.74 -21.94
N HIS A 114 3.67 6.73 -20.85
CA HIS A 114 5.12 6.95 -20.92
C HIS A 114 5.83 5.85 -21.70
N TYR A 115 5.50 4.57 -21.45
CA TYR A 115 6.09 3.44 -22.19
C TYR A 115 5.72 3.43 -23.67
N ILE A 116 4.45 3.75 -24.02
CA ILE A 116 4.02 3.85 -25.42
C ILE A 116 4.90 4.86 -26.18
N ARG A 117 5.13 6.05 -25.60
CA ARG A 117 5.99 7.07 -26.22
C ARG A 117 7.44 6.60 -26.41
N LEU A 118 7.98 5.80 -25.49
CA LEU A 118 9.34 5.26 -25.63
C LEU A 118 9.42 4.27 -26.80
N LEU A 119 8.42 3.41 -26.95
CA LEU A 119 8.36 2.45 -28.07
C LEU A 119 8.21 3.16 -29.42
N GLU A 120 7.36 4.18 -29.50
CA GLU A 120 7.20 5.01 -30.70
C GLU A 120 8.53 5.67 -31.10
N THR A 121 9.34 6.13 -30.14
CA THR A 121 10.66 6.71 -30.44
C THR A 121 11.75 5.70 -30.82
N GLU A 122 11.61 4.42 -30.45
CA GLU A 122 12.55 3.35 -30.82
C GLU A 122 12.26 2.79 -32.22
N GLU A 123 11.01 2.85 -32.69
CA GLU A 123 10.64 2.40 -34.05
C GLU A 123 11.03 3.41 -35.15
N GLU A 124 11.29 4.67 -34.80
CA GLU A 124 11.69 5.73 -35.72
C GLU A 124 13.22 5.86 -35.92
N GLY A 125 14.04 5.06 -35.22
CA GLY A 125 15.52 5.11 -35.24
C GLY A 125 16.19 3.90 -35.89
#